data_AF-A0AAJ1ZRY4-F1
#
_entry.id   AF-A0AAJ1ZRY4-F1
#
_cell.length_a   1.000
_cell.length_b   1.000
_cell.length_c   1.000
_cell.angle_alpha   90.00
_cell.angle_beta   90.00
_cell.angle_gamma   90.00
#
_symmetry.space_group_name_H-M   'P 1'
#
loop_
_entity.id
_entity.type
_entity.pdbx_description
1 polymer ?
#
loop_
_entity_poly.entity_id
_entity_poly.type
_entity_poly.pdbx_seq_one_letter_code
_entity_poly.pdbx_strand_id
1 'polypeptide(L)'
;MDIRFLPDAPGYCDSNLTIEFAALVDGRRVPCAISVEALEDHFGAETYDSRGWISAFDAGRARIEAVAREHLEVTNGMPVLLKSGHFPPGRVLA
;
A
#
# COMPACT_ATOMS: atom_id res chain seq x y z
N MET A 1 -12.20 -3.40 -14.41
CA MET A 1 -10.93 -4.14 -14.25
C MET A 1 -11.10 -5.10 -13.10
N ASP A 2 -10.76 -6.39 -13.25
CA ASP A 2 -10.75 -7.33 -12.12
C ASP A 2 -9.47 -7.13 -11.32
N ILE A 3 -9.57 -6.50 -10.14
CA ILE A 3 -8.43 -6.21 -9.27
C ILE A 3 -8.59 -6.97 -7.95
N ARG A 4 -7.70 -7.93 -7.71
CA ARG A 4 -7.64 -8.73 -6.49
C ARG A 4 -6.27 -8.62 -5.85
N PHE A 5 -6.18 -8.18 -4.60
CA PHE A 5 -4.91 -8.16 -3.88
C PHE A 5 -4.55 -9.57 -3.40
N LEU A 6 -3.27 -9.92 -3.52
CA LEU A 6 -2.77 -11.21 -3.07
C LEU A 6 -2.60 -11.18 -1.54
N PRO A 7 -3.03 -12.24 -0.83
CA PRO A 7 -2.91 -12.33 0.63
C PRO A 7 -1.48 -12.66 1.08
N ASP A 8 -0.52 -12.67 0.15
CA ASP A 8 0.88 -12.96 0.44
C ASP A 8 1.43 -11.96 1.47
N ALA A 9 2.38 -12.45 2.28
CA ALA A 9 3.09 -11.60 3.24
C ALA A 9 3.79 -10.46 2.50
N PRO A 10 3.65 -9.21 2.97
CA PRO A 10 4.30 -8.08 2.33
C PRO A 10 5.81 -8.12 2.61
N GLY A 11 6.61 -7.60 1.68
CA GLY A 11 8.06 -7.61 1.77
C GLY A 11 8.62 -6.22 2.06
N TYR A 12 9.53 -6.09 3.03
CA TYR A 12 10.30 -4.85 3.17
C TYR A 12 11.44 -4.78 2.17
N CYS A 13 11.55 -3.65 1.45
CA CYS A 13 12.60 -3.36 0.49
C CYS A 13 13.46 -2.19 1.00
N ASP A 14 14.69 -2.50 1.42
CA ASP A 14 15.61 -1.49 1.98
C ASP A 14 16.07 -0.43 0.97
N SER A 15 16.21 -0.83 -0.30
CA SER A 15 16.84 0.00 -1.34
C SER A 15 16.04 1.26 -1.69
N ASN A 16 14.72 1.22 -1.45
CA ASN A 16 13.80 2.33 -1.74
C ASN A 16 12.89 2.66 -0.55
N LEU A 17 13.10 2.03 0.61
CA LEU A 17 12.32 2.20 1.84
C LEU A 17 10.82 2.01 1.61
N THR A 18 10.43 0.84 1.12
CA THR A 18 9.03 0.49 0.85
C THR A 18 8.62 -0.84 1.45
N ILE A 19 7.31 -1.00 1.62
CA ILE A 19 6.66 -2.29 1.80
C ILE A 19 6.01 -2.68 0.48
N GLU A 20 6.49 -3.78 -0.10
CA GLU A 20 6.06 -4.35 -1.38
C GLU A 20 4.95 -5.37 -1.18
N PHE A 21 3.93 -5.30 -2.03
CA PHE A 21 2.80 -6.21 -2.10
C PHE A 21 2.37 -6.37 -3.56
N ALA A 22 1.34 -7.16 -3.83
CA ALA A 22 0.94 -7.43 -5.21
C ALA A 22 -0.57 -7.52 -5.39
N ALA A 23 -1.01 -7.08 -6.58
CA ALA A 23 -2.35 -7.29 -7.08
C ALA A 23 -2.32 -8.25 -8.28
N LEU A 24 -3.42 -8.96 -8.48
CA LEU A 24 -3.81 -9.55 -9.75
C LEU A 24 -4.76 -8.59 -10.44
N VAL A 25 -4.39 -8.17 -11.63
CA VAL A 25 -5.13 -7.26 -12.48
C VAL A 25 -5.46 -7.98 -13.78
N ASP A 26 -6.73 -8.31 -13.98
CA ASP A 26 -7.19 -9.15 -15.10
C ASP A 26 -6.35 -10.43 -15.26
N GLY A 27 -6.02 -11.05 -14.12
CA GLY A 27 -5.22 -12.28 -14.04
C GLY A 27 -3.70 -12.08 -14.13
N ARG A 28 -3.20 -10.85 -14.36
CA ARG A 28 -1.75 -10.55 -14.39
C ARG A 28 -1.27 -10.00 -13.06
N ARG A 29 -0.14 -10.50 -12.57
CA ARG A 29 0.49 -9.97 -11.35
C ARG A 29 1.07 -8.58 -11.61
N VAL A 30 0.64 -7.60 -10.84
CA VAL A 30 1.11 -6.21 -10.87
C VAL A 30 1.75 -5.89 -9.51
N PRO A 31 3.04 -5.48 -9.48
CA PRO A 31 3.68 -5.08 -8.24
C PRO A 31 3.09 -3.76 -7.73
N CYS A 32 2.94 -3.67 -6.42
CA CYS A 32 2.51 -2.48 -5.70
C CYS A 32 3.47 -2.24 -4.54
N ALA A 33 3.65 -0.99 -4.16
CA ALA A 33 4.48 -0.63 -3.03
C ALA A 33 3.84 0.54 -2.27
N ILE A 34 4.14 0.64 -0.98
CA ILE A 34 3.87 1.82 -0.16
C ILE A 34 5.16 2.27 0.52
N SER A 35 5.44 3.57 0.56
CA SER A 35 6.63 4.09 1.24
C SER A 35 6.51 3.94 2.76
N VAL A 36 7.66 3.73 3.40
CA VAL A 36 7.78 3.74 4.87
C VAL A 36 7.26 5.06 5.45
N GLU A 37 7.59 6.19 4.83
CA GLU A 37 7.07 7.52 5.19
C GLU A 37 5.53 7.53 5.27
N ALA A 38 4.84 6.94 4.28
CA ALA A 38 3.38 6.92 4.29
C ALA A 38 2.82 6.04 5.43
N LEU A 39 3.50 4.94 5.75
CA LEU A 39 3.14 4.08 6.88
C LEU A 39 3.29 4.81 8.21
N GLU A 40 4.39 5.54 8.39
CA GLU A 40 4.67 6.31 9.60
C GLU A 40 3.67 7.46 9.78
N ASP A 41 3.38 8.21 8.71
CA ASP A 41 2.48 9.37 8.76
C ASP A 41 1.00 8.98 9.00
N HIS A 42 0.53 7.89 8.40
CA HIS A 42 -0.91 7.62 8.26
C HIS A 42 -1.41 6.36 8.93
N PHE A 43 -0.52 5.41 9.24
CA PHE A 43 -0.90 4.08 9.72
C PHE A 43 -0.32 3.76 11.10
N GLY A 44 0.73 4.47 11.50
CA GLY A 44 1.36 4.33 12.82
C GLY A 44 2.21 3.07 12.90
N ALA A 45 3.53 3.23 12.85
CA ALA A 45 4.46 2.15 13.10
C ALA A 45 4.80 2.08 14.60
N GLU A 46 4.62 0.91 15.22
CA GLU A 46 4.99 0.68 16.62
C GLU A 46 6.51 0.83 16.84
N THR A 47 7.29 0.44 15.84
CA THR A 47 8.74 0.55 15.77
C THR A 47 9.17 1.07 14.40
N TYR A 48 10.27 1.83 14.36
CA TYR A 48 10.85 2.36 13.11
C TYR A 48 11.83 1.36 12.49
N ASP A 49 11.34 0.14 12.27
CA ASP A 49 12.08 -0.95 11.65
C ASP A 49 11.16 -1.81 10.77
N SER A 50 11.74 -2.78 10.06
CA SER A 50 10.99 -3.61 9.10
C SER A 50 9.80 -4.33 9.71
N ARG A 51 9.87 -4.74 10.99
CA ARG A 51 8.75 -5.40 11.69
C ARG A 51 7.63 -4.42 11.99
N GLY A 52 7.97 -3.23 12.49
CA GLY A 52 6.99 -2.19 12.77
C GLY A 52 6.27 -1.70 11.53
N TRP A 53 6.98 -1.53 10.41
CA TRP A 53 6.38 -1.13 9.14
C TRP A 53 5.50 -2.23 8.53
N ILE A 54 5.89 -3.50 8.61
CA ILE A 54 5.03 -4.62 8.20
C ILE A 54 3.76 -4.67 9.07
N SER A 55 3.89 -4.48 10.39
CA SER A 55 2.73 -4.43 11.30
C SER A 55 1.77 -3.28 10.95
N ALA A 56 2.30 -2.09 10.71
CA ALA A 56 1.51 -0.92 10.27
C ALA A 56 0.80 -1.18 8.93
N PHE A 57 1.48 -1.83 7.98
CA PHE A 57 0.90 -2.22 6.72
C PHE A 57 -0.27 -3.20 6.92
N ASP A 58 -0.08 -4.26 7.70
CA ASP A 58 -1.11 -5.27 7.91
C ASP A 58 -2.33 -4.70 8.66
N ALA A 59 -2.12 -3.82 9.65
CA ALA A 59 -3.20 -3.10 10.33
C ALA A 59 -3.95 -2.14 9.38
N GLY A 60 -3.23 -1.50 8.46
CA GLY A 60 -3.74 -0.55 7.47
C GLY A 60 -4.23 -1.16 6.16
N ARG A 61 -4.07 -2.46 5.97
CA ARG A 61 -4.11 -3.15 4.66
C ARG A 61 -5.35 -2.80 3.85
N ALA A 62 -6.53 -2.82 4.46
CA ALA A 62 -7.78 -2.54 3.75
C ALA A 62 -7.81 -1.14 3.12
N ARG A 63 -7.30 -0.11 3.82
CA ARG A 63 -7.23 1.27 3.30
C ARG A 63 -6.13 1.41 2.26
N ILE A 64 -4.98 0.78 2.47
CA ILE A 64 -3.86 0.78 1.51
C ILE A 64 -4.30 0.14 0.18
N GLU A 65 -4.94 -1.03 0.25
CA GLU A 65 -5.48 -1.74 -0.91
C GLU A 65 -6.59 -0.94 -1.62
N ALA A 66 -7.44 -0.21 -0.88
CA ALA A 66 -8.45 0.65 -1.48
C ALA A 66 -7.82 1.77 -2.34
N VAL A 67 -6.79 2.45 -1.81
CA VAL A 67 -6.07 3.51 -2.54
C VAL A 67 -5.26 2.94 -3.70
N ALA A 68 -4.60 1.79 -3.53
CA ALA A 68 -3.93 1.09 -4.62
C ALA A 68 -4.90 0.73 -5.75
N ARG A 69 -6.10 0.26 -5.42
CA ARG A 69 -7.13 -0.10 -6.39
C ARG A 69 -7.55 1.09 -7.22
N GLU A 70 -7.85 2.23 -6.58
CA GLU A 70 -8.21 3.46 -7.29
C GLU A 70 -7.10 3.87 -8.28
N HIS A 71 -5.84 3.81 -7.83
CA HIS A 71 -4.72 4.14 -8.69
C HIS A 71 -4.58 3.16 -9.87
N LEU A 72 -4.73 1.86 -9.64
CA LEU A 72 -4.68 0.84 -10.68
C LEU A 72 -5.82 1.00 -11.70
N GLU A 73 -7.01 1.41 -11.27
CA GLU A 73 -8.14 1.69 -12.17
C GLU A 73 -7.85 2.89 -13.05
N VAL A 74 -7.33 3.99 -12.48
CA VAL A 74 -7.00 5.23 -13.22
C VAL A 74 -5.84 5.02 -14.20
N THR A 75 -4.85 4.20 -13.84
CA THR A 75 -3.68 3.96 -14.70
C THR A 75 -3.77 2.70 -15.55
N ASN A 76 -4.94 2.05 -15.58
CA ASN A 76 -5.18 0.82 -16.35
C ASN A 76 -4.17 -0.30 -16.02
N GLY A 77 -3.93 -0.52 -14.72
CA GLY A 77 -3.15 -1.64 -14.19
C GLY A 77 -1.63 -1.42 -14.14
N MET A 78 -1.16 -0.17 -14.26
CA MET A 78 0.27 0.13 -14.11
C MET A 78 0.72 -0.02 -12.64
N PRO A 79 1.95 -0.49 -12.38
CA PRO A 79 2.51 -0.57 -11.03
C PRO A 79 2.35 0.74 -10.25
N VAL A 80 2.07 0.64 -8.95
CA VAL A 80 1.83 1.80 -8.08
C VAL A 80 2.83 1.85 -6.95
N LEU A 81 3.32 3.06 -6.66
CA LEU A 81 4.02 3.41 -5.43
C LEU A 81 3.19 4.43 -4.66
N LEU A 82 2.55 3.98 -3.58
CA LEU A 82 1.79 4.82 -2.68
C LEU A 82 2.73 5.58 -1.74
N LYS A 83 2.68 6.91 -1.86
CA LYS A 83 3.34 7.88 -0.98
C LYS A 83 2.34 8.57 -0.06
N SER A 84 2.83 9.28 0.96
CA SER A 84 2.04 9.98 1.98
C SER A 84 0.90 10.83 1.38
N GLY A 85 1.16 11.55 0.27
CA GLY A 85 0.14 12.36 -0.43
C GLY A 85 -1.08 11.61 -1.00
N HIS A 86 -1.04 10.28 -1.11
CA HIS A 86 -2.21 9.49 -1.53
C HIS A 86 -3.20 9.23 -0.40
N PHE A 87 -2.83 9.54 0.84
CA PHE A 87 -3.64 9.29 2.03
C PHE A 87 -4.06 10.64 2.64
N PRO A 88 -5.06 11.34 2.07
CA PRO A 88 -5.56 12.53 2.72
C PRO A 88 -6.15 12.17 4.10
N PRO A 89 -6.05 13.07 5.10
CA PRO A 89 -6.74 12.89 6.36
C PRO A 89 -8.23 12.66 6.08
N GLY A 90 -8.83 11.69 6.76
CA GLY A 90 -10.22 11.32 6.55
C GLY A 90 -11.10 12.57 6.57
N ARG A 91 -11.96 12.71 5.56
CA ARG A 91 -12.95 13.78 5.52
C ARG A 91 -13.80 13.59 6.78
N VAL A 92 -13.66 14.49 7.76
CA VAL A 92 -14.56 14.52 8.91
C VAL A 92 -15.94 14.77 8.31
N LEU A 93 -16.76 13.72 8.24
CA LEU A 93 -18.17 13.89 7.94
C LEU A 93 -18.74 14.62 9.15
N ALA A 94 -19.03 15.90 8.95
CA ALA A 94 -19.73 16.75 9.91
C ALA A 94 -21.20 16.30 10.06
#